data_AF-A0A812VSE9-F1
#
_entry.id   AF-A0A812VSE9-F1
#
_cell.length_a   1.000
_cell.length_b   1.000
_cell.length_c   1.000
_cell.angle_alpha   90.00
_cell.angle_beta   90.00
_cell.angle_gamma   90.00
#
_symmetry.space_group_name_H-M   'P 1'
#
loop_
_entity.id
_entity.type
_entity.pdbx_description
1 polymer ?
#
loop_
_entity_poly.entity_id
_entity_poly.type
_entity_poly.pdbx_seq_one_letter_code
_entity_poly.pdbx_strand_id
1 'polypeptide(L)'
;GPDVPVPKYPGAADREKMREFAEQLQDFYRAGGQLPIGDVMALLQDAETFFTQQKALVYIEVPKGEHLNVVGDVHGQLFDFLSIFKHHGLP
;
A
#
# COMPACT_ATOMS: atom_id res chain seq x y z
N GLY A 1 22.74 5.41 2.60
CA GLY A 1 21.30 5.28 2.34
C GLY A 1 21.09 5.09 0.86
N PRO A 2 19.87 4.72 0.43
CA PRO A 2 19.52 4.66 -0.98
C PRO A 2 19.67 6.05 -1.65
N ASP A 3 20.01 6.07 -2.94
CA ASP A 3 20.09 7.29 -3.77
C ASP A 3 18.71 7.65 -4.38
N VAL A 4 17.66 7.51 -3.57
CA VAL A 4 16.29 7.89 -3.93
C VAL A 4 15.69 8.72 -2.79
N PRO A 5 14.83 9.71 -3.10
CA PRO A 5 14.20 10.55 -2.09
C PRO A 5 13.46 9.72 -1.04
N VAL A 6 13.52 10.15 0.22
CA VAL A 6 12.72 9.53 1.30
C VAL A 6 11.26 9.94 1.09
N PRO A 7 10.33 9.00 0.85
CA PRO A 7 8.92 9.32 0.68
C PRO A 7 8.33 9.88 1.97
N LYS A 8 7.47 10.89 1.85
CA LYS A 8 6.79 11.49 3.00
C LYS A 8 5.33 11.05 3.04
N TYR A 9 4.88 10.52 4.17
CA TYR A 9 3.50 10.09 4.32
C TYR A 9 2.55 11.30 4.22
N PRO A 10 1.58 11.31 3.28
CA PRO A 10 0.72 12.47 3.04
C PRO A 10 -0.55 12.50 3.92
N GLY A 11 -0.79 11.46 4.71
CA GLY A 11 -2.07 11.21 5.36
C GLY A 11 -3.05 10.45 4.46
N ALA A 12 -4.02 9.75 5.05
CA ALA A 12 -4.92 8.85 4.31
C ALA A 12 -6.06 9.55 3.53
N ALA A 13 -6.25 10.86 3.70
CA ALA A 13 -7.40 11.57 3.15
C ALA A 13 -7.30 11.86 1.65
N ASP A 14 -6.08 12.02 1.11
CA ASP A 14 -5.82 12.42 -0.27
C ASP A 14 -5.38 11.21 -1.09
N ARG A 15 -6.31 10.67 -1.90
CA ARG A 15 -6.08 9.45 -2.68
C ARG A 15 -4.96 9.63 -3.73
N GLU A 16 -4.84 10.80 -4.33
CA GLU A 16 -3.84 11.07 -5.36
C GLU A 16 -2.45 11.12 -4.74
N LYS A 17 -2.28 11.88 -3.66
CA LYS A 17 -1.01 11.90 -2.92
C LYS A 17 -0.66 10.55 -2.31
N MET A 18 -1.65 9.79 -1.84
CA MET A 18 -1.41 8.44 -1.31
C MET A 18 -0.92 7.49 -2.41
N ARG A 19 -1.41 7.63 -3.65
CA ARG A 19 -0.90 6.88 -4.81
C ARG A 19 0.54 7.27 -5.12
N GLU A 20 0.84 8.56 -5.23
CA GLU A 20 2.21 9.05 -5.45
C GLU A 20 3.17 8.58 -4.36
N PHE A 21 2.76 8.66 -3.10
CA PHE A 21 3.51 8.14 -1.96
C PHE A 21 3.75 6.63 -2.07
N ALA A 22 2.74 5.85 -2.43
CA ALA A 22 2.86 4.41 -2.58
C ALA A 22 3.81 4.01 -3.73
N GLU A 23 3.84 4.77 -4.82
CA GLU A 23 4.79 4.57 -5.92
C GLU A 23 6.22 4.91 -5.49
N GLN A 24 6.44 6.07 -4.86
CA GLN A 24 7.74 6.45 -4.29
C GLN A 24 8.23 5.44 -3.25
N LEU A 25 7.32 4.91 -2.43
CA LEU A 25 7.63 3.93 -1.40
C LEU A 25 8.13 2.60 -1.97
N GLN A 26 7.58 2.17 -3.11
CA GLN A 26 8.06 0.98 -3.80
C GLN A 26 9.52 1.14 -4.23
N ASP A 27 9.85 2.25 -4.89
CA ASP A 27 11.22 2.54 -5.34
C ASP A 27 12.18 2.69 -4.15
N PHE A 28 11.74 3.37 -3.10
CA PHE A 28 12.50 3.54 -1.87
C PHE A 28 12.84 2.21 -1.21
N TYR A 29 11.88 1.29 -1.07
CA TYR A 29 12.14 -0.02 -0.52
C TYR A 29 12.96 -0.93 -1.45
N ARG A 30 12.77 -0.85 -2.77
CA ARG A 30 13.63 -1.57 -3.73
C ARG A 30 15.09 -1.15 -3.61
N ALA A 31 15.35 0.12 -3.29
CA ALA A 31 16.68 0.64 -3.06
C ALA A 31 17.25 0.33 -1.65
N GLY A 32 16.51 -0.38 -0.80
CA GLY A 32 16.92 -0.71 0.58
C GLY A 32 16.69 0.42 1.58
N GLY A 33 15.83 1.39 1.25
CA GLY A 33 15.39 2.45 2.15
C GLY A 33 14.55 1.94 3.32
N GLN A 34 14.52 2.72 4.39
CA GLN A 34 13.67 2.48 5.56
C GLN A 34 12.91 3.75 5.88
N LEU A 35 11.58 3.66 5.99
CA LEU A 35 10.76 4.82 6.29
C LEU A 35 11.10 5.36 7.68
N PRO A 36 11.12 6.69 7.86
CA PRO A 36 11.25 7.29 9.19
C PRO A 36 10.15 6.81 10.12
N ILE A 37 10.49 6.52 11.39
CA ILE A 37 9.54 5.98 12.36
C ILE A 37 8.29 6.86 12.54
N GLY A 38 8.44 8.19 12.44
CA GLY A 38 7.30 9.12 12.53
C GLY A 38 6.27 8.92 11.41
N ASP A 39 6.74 8.67 10.18
CA ASP A 39 5.88 8.39 9.03
C ASP A 39 5.24 7.00 9.13
N VAL A 40 5.98 6.01 9.63
CA VAL A 40 5.45 4.66 9.92
C VAL A 40 4.34 4.73 10.96
N MET A 41 4.56 5.44 12.07
CA MET A 41 3.55 5.58 13.13
C MET A 41 2.29 6.29 12.64
N ALA A 42 2.43 7.36 11.85
CA ALA A 42 1.29 8.07 11.27
C ALA A 42 0.47 7.17 10.32
N LEU A 43 1.14 6.42 9.44
CA LEU A 43 0.49 5.46 8.55
C LEU A 43 -0.27 4.37 9.34
N LEU A 44 0.36 3.80 10.38
CA LEU A 44 -0.26 2.77 11.21
C LEU A 44 -1.48 3.31 11.97
N GLN A 45 -1.42 4.54 12.47
CA GLN A 45 -2.53 5.17 13.18
C GLN A 45 -3.75 5.42 12.27
N ASP A 46 -3.52 5.88 11.04
CA ASP A 46 -4.59 6.05 10.06
C ASP A 46 -5.18 4.69 9.66
N ALA A 47 -4.33 3.68 9.44
CA ALA A 47 -4.77 2.33 9.11
C ALA A 47 -5.60 1.70 10.24
N GLU A 48 -5.14 1.80 11.50
CA GLU A 48 -5.86 1.32 12.67
C GLU A 48 -7.23 2.00 12.79
N THR A 49 -7.28 3.33 12.64
CA THR A 49 -8.51 4.10 12.67
C THR A 49 -9.49 3.64 11.60
N PHE A 50 -9.00 3.36 10.38
CA PHE A 50 -9.83 2.85 9.28
C PHE A 50 -10.34 1.43 9.53
N PHE A 51 -9.45 0.49 9.90
CA PHE A 51 -9.79 -0.94 10.01
C PHE A 51 -10.65 -1.25 11.24
N THR A 52 -10.47 -0.54 12.36
CA THR A 52 -11.29 -0.74 13.58
C THR A 52 -12.76 -0.38 13.40
N GLN A 53 -13.10 0.42 12.37
CA GLN A 53 -14.47 0.77 12.03
C GLN A 53 -15.15 -0.25 11.10
N GLN A 54 -14.40 -1.20 10.54
CA GLN A 54 -14.92 -2.18 9.59
C GLN A 54 -15.55 -3.39 10.30
N LYS A 55 -16.49 -4.06 9.61
CA LYS A 55 -17.08 -5.31 10.10
C LYS A 55 -16.11 -6.47 9.93
N ALA A 56 -16.20 -7.47 10.81
CA ALA A 56 -15.40 -8.70 10.72
C ALA A 56 -15.67 -9.51 9.44
N LEU A 57 -16.87 -9.38 8.85
CA LEU A 57 -17.22 -9.94 7.55
C LEU A 57 -17.58 -8.80 6.60
N VAL A 58 -16.79 -8.66 5.53
CA VAL A 58 -16.99 -7.66 4.48
C VAL A 58 -17.60 -8.35 3.27
N TYR A 59 -18.67 -7.76 2.74
CA TYR A 59 -19.30 -8.20 1.50
C TYR A 59 -18.81 -7.28 0.38
N ILE A 60 -18.25 -7.85 -0.68
CA ILE A 60 -17.76 -7.13 -1.85
C ILE A 60 -18.64 -7.51 -3.04
N GLU A 61 -19.35 -6.54 -3.59
CA GLU A 61 -20.13 -6.72 -4.82
C GLU A 61 -19.22 -6.48 -6.03
N VAL A 62 -19.14 -7.45 -6.93
CA VAL A 62 -18.40 -7.32 -8.20
C VAL A 62 -19.41 -7.11 -9.33
N PRO A 63 -19.44 -5.94 -9.98
CA PRO A 63 -20.38 -5.66 -11.06
C PRO A 63 -20.20 -6.61 -12.25
N LYS A 64 -21.27 -6.77 -13.04
CA LYS A 64 -21.21 -7.61 -14.25
C LYS A 64 -20.20 -7.05 -15.24
N GLY A 65 -19.23 -7.89 -15.64
CA GLY A 65 -18.17 -7.52 -16.57
C GLY A 65 -16.90 -6.98 -15.90
N GLU A 66 -16.96 -6.72 -14.59
CA GLU A 66 -15.79 -6.37 -13.78
C GLU A 66 -15.15 -7.63 -13.18
N HIS A 67 -13.92 -7.48 -12.70
CA HIS A 67 -13.18 -8.54 -12.03
C HIS A 67 -12.46 -8.02 -10.79
N LEU A 68 -12.25 -8.91 -9.83
CA LEU A 68 -11.49 -8.66 -8.62
C LEU A 68 -10.34 -9.67 -8.56
N ASN A 69 -9.13 -9.21 -8.29
CA ASN A 69 -7.98 -10.07 -8.08
C ASN A 69 -7.89 -10.46 -6.60
N VAL A 70 -7.93 -11.76 -6.30
CA VAL A 70 -7.75 -12.29 -4.93
C VAL A 70 -6.34 -12.82 -4.80
N VAL A 71 -5.57 -12.26 -3.88
CA VAL A 71 -4.18 -12.63 -3.61
C VAL A 71 -4.13 -13.34 -2.25
N GLY A 72 -3.45 -14.49 -2.21
CA GLY A 72 -3.21 -15.23 -0.97
C GLY A 72 -2.03 -14.66 -0.18
N ASP A 73 -1.36 -15.50 0.61
CA ASP A 73 -0.28 -15.05 1.46
C ASP A 73 0.92 -14.47 0.68
N VAL A 74 1.47 -13.38 1.21
CA VAL A 74 2.64 -12.69 0.64
C VAL A 74 3.93 -12.85 1.46
N HIS A 75 3.83 -13.26 2.73
CA HIS A 75 4.95 -13.61 3.63
C HIS A 75 6.16 -12.65 3.64
N GLY A 76 5.93 -11.35 3.47
CA GLY A 76 7.00 -10.33 3.47
C GLY A 76 7.88 -10.33 2.22
N GLN A 77 7.51 -11.07 1.17
CA GLN A 77 8.23 -11.12 -0.09
C GLN A 77 7.91 -9.90 -0.95
N LEU A 78 8.51 -8.76 -0.60
CA LEU A 78 8.23 -7.48 -1.27
C LEU A 78 8.38 -7.56 -2.80
N PHE A 79 9.47 -8.13 -3.31
CA PHE A 79 9.70 -8.18 -4.76
C PHE A 79 8.66 -9.03 -5.52
N ASP A 80 8.21 -10.12 -4.90
CA ASP A 80 7.16 -10.99 -5.45
C ASP A 80 5.81 -10.27 -5.40
N PHE A 81 5.50 -9.61 -4.29
CA PHE A 81 4.30 -8.78 -4.15
C PHE A 81 4.23 -7.69 -5.22
N LEU A 82 5.32 -6.96 -5.46
CA LEU A 82 5.34 -5.92 -6.49
C LEU A 82 5.24 -6.48 -7.92
N SER A 83 5.59 -7.75 -8.13
CA SER A 83 5.40 -8.41 -9.42
C SER A 83 3.91 -8.65 -9.71
N ILE A 84 3.08 -8.84 -8.70
CA ILE A 84 1.61 -8.94 -8.87
C ILE A 84 1.06 -7.67 -9.52
N PHE A 85 1.48 -6.49 -9.04
CA PHE A 85 1.04 -5.22 -9.61
C PHE A 85 1.47 -5.03 -11.07
N LYS A 86 2.66 -5.51 -11.43
CA LYS A 86 3.12 -5.48 -12.82
C LYS A 86 2.21 -6.30 -13.75
N HIS A 87 1.62 -7.38 -13.26
CA HIS A 87 0.76 -8.26 -14.04
C HIS A 87 -0.73 -7.87 -14.03
N HIS A 88 -1.21 -7.30 -12.93
CA HIS A 88 -2.63 -7.02 -12.71
C HIS A 88 -2.99 -5.54 -12.60
N GLY A 89 -1.99 -4.64 -12.66
CA GLY A 89 -2.16 -3.21 -12.42
C GLY A 89 -2.07 -2.83 -10.94
N LEU A 90 -2.04 -1.52 -10.69
CA LEU A 90 -2.07 -0.96 -9.34
C LEU A 90 -3.51 -0.98 -8.77
N PRO A 91 -3.68 -1.09 -7.44
CA PRO A 91 -4.95 -0.87 -6.76
C PRO A 91 -5.56 0.54 -6.96
#